data_AF-A0A6M1KP68-F1
#
_entry.id   AF-A0A6M1KP68-F1
#
_cell.length_a   1.000
_cell.length_b   1.000
_cell.length_c   1.000
_cell.angle_alpha   90.00
_cell.angle_beta   90.00
_cell.angle_gamma   90.00
#
_symmetry.space_group_name_H-M   'P 1'
#
loop_
_entity.id
_entity.type
_entity.pdbx_description
1 polymer ?
#
loop_
_entity_poly.entity_id
_entity_poly.type
_entity_poly.pdbx_seq_one_letter_code
_entity_poly.pdbx_strand_id
1 'polypeptide(L)'
;MNRHDAIKQFHGGGDRIADLIDESQAVGLPTPDTETPMISRSVRLPLETYERVRAAADARGIGVTTLMRQWIEAGLADLDDSATVSLADVRRAIASLAHPSAA
;
A
#
# COMPACT_ATOMS: atom_id res chain seq x y z
N MET A 1 -35.45 19.33 -21.54
CA MET A 1 -35.25 17.99 -22.13
C MET A 1 -36.00 16.97 -21.28
N ASN A 2 -36.84 16.12 -21.87
CA ASN A 2 -37.62 15.12 -21.13
C ASN A 2 -36.71 13.96 -20.69
N ARG A 3 -36.88 13.45 -19.46
CA ARG A 3 -36.07 12.37 -18.88
C ARG A 3 -36.05 11.11 -19.73
N HIS A 4 -37.14 10.78 -20.42
CA HIS A 4 -37.20 9.60 -21.29
C HIS A 4 -36.39 9.78 -22.58
N ASP A 5 -36.33 11.01 -23.10
CA ASP A 5 -35.51 11.32 -24.29
C ASP A 5 -34.02 11.25 -23.95
N ALA A 6 -33.63 11.72 -22.76
CA ALA A 6 -32.25 11.66 -22.28
C ALA A 6 -31.73 10.22 -22.13
N ILE A 7 -32.56 9.29 -21.64
CA ILE A 7 -32.17 7.88 -21.45
C ILE A 7 -32.01 7.16 -22.80
N LYS A 8 -32.92 7.38 -23.76
CA LYS A 8 -32.78 6.80 -25.11
C LYS A 8 -31.53 7.32 -25.82
N GLN A 9 -31.20 8.59 -25.63
CA GLN A 9 -30.04 9.23 -26.24
C GLN A 9 -28.71 8.68 -25.71
N PHE A 10 -28.65 8.31 -24.42
CA PHE A 10 -27.47 7.68 -23.82
C PHE A 10 -27.20 6.26 -24.37
N HIS A 11 -28.24 5.47 -24.62
CA HIS A 11 -28.11 4.10 -25.13
C HIS A 11 -28.00 3.99 -26.67
N GLY A 12 -28.19 5.10 -27.40
CA GLY A 12 -28.17 5.13 -28.86
C GLY A 12 -26.78 5.10 -29.50
N GLY A 13 -25.70 5.19 -28.71
CA GLY A 13 -24.32 5.00 -29.19
C GLY A 13 -23.87 5.88 -30.36
N GLY A 14 -24.38 7.11 -30.47
CA GLY A 14 -23.97 8.04 -31.53
C GLY A 14 -22.75 8.89 -31.17
N ASP A 15 -22.13 9.49 -32.20
CA ASP A 15 -20.89 10.30 -32.19
C ASP A 15 -20.82 11.43 -31.16
N ARG A 16 -21.93 11.78 -30.50
CA ARG A 16 -21.95 12.79 -29.43
C ARG A 16 -20.99 12.52 -28.28
N ILE A 17 -20.69 11.25 -27.97
CA ILE A 17 -19.69 10.94 -26.94
C ILE A 17 -18.31 11.40 -27.39
N ALA A 18 -17.98 11.22 -28.68
CA ALA A 18 -16.71 11.68 -29.24
C ALA A 18 -16.64 13.22 -29.26
N ASP A 19 -17.72 13.89 -29.67
CA ASP A 19 -17.81 15.37 -29.67
C ASP A 19 -17.62 15.95 -28.25
N LEU A 20 -18.24 15.32 -27.23
CA LEU A 20 -18.10 15.75 -25.83
C LEU A 20 -16.70 15.53 -25.26
N ILE A 21 -15.97 14.53 -25.74
CA ILE A 21 -14.57 14.28 -25.35
C ILE A 21 -13.66 15.31 -26.01
N ASP A 22 -13.90 15.66 -27.28
CA ASP A 22 -13.13 16.66 -28.03
C ASP A 22 -13.32 18.08 -27.47
N GLU A 23 -14.54 18.40 -26.99
CA GLU A 23 -14.84 19.65 -26.29
C GLU A 23 -14.33 19.68 -24.84
N SER A 24 -13.88 18.55 -24.28
CA SER A 24 -13.40 18.49 -22.90
C SER A 24 -11.99 19.08 -22.78
N GLN A 25 -11.79 20.04 -21.87
CA GLN A 25 -10.45 20.55 -21.60
C GLN A 25 -9.59 19.43 -21.02
N ALA A 26 -8.37 19.28 -21.55
CA ALA A 26 -7.37 18.37 -21.02
C ALA A 26 -7.01 18.78 -19.59
N VAL A 27 -7.66 18.15 -18.62
CA VAL A 27 -7.31 18.29 -17.20
C VAL A 27 -6.02 17.51 -16.99
N GLY A 28 -4.96 18.20 -16.59
CA GLY A 28 -3.71 17.55 -16.21
C GLY A 28 -3.96 16.59 -15.04
N LEU A 29 -3.53 15.33 -15.20
CA LEU A 29 -3.57 14.38 -14.10
C LEU A 29 -2.72 14.93 -12.95
N PRO A 30 -3.17 14.82 -11.68
CA PRO A 30 -2.34 15.18 -10.55
C PRO A 30 -1.06 14.33 -10.58
N THR A 31 0.08 14.97 -10.31
CA THR A 31 1.34 14.25 -10.14
C THR A 31 1.15 13.24 -8.99
N PRO A 32 1.49 11.95 -9.19
CA PRO A 32 1.46 10.98 -8.12
C PRO A 32 2.32 11.46 -6.94
N ASP A 33 1.84 11.26 -5.72
CA ASP A 33 2.57 11.60 -4.48
C ASP A 33 3.71 10.60 -4.17
N THR A 34 4.26 9.96 -5.20
CA THR A 34 5.28 8.93 -5.07
C THR A 34 6.11 8.81 -6.34
N GLU A 35 7.42 8.72 -6.16
CA GLU A 35 8.39 8.47 -7.23
C GLU A 35 8.40 6.99 -7.68
N THR A 36 7.78 6.10 -6.88
CA THR A 36 7.77 4.66 -7.14
C THR A 36 6.40 4.22 -7.66
N PRO A 37 6.30 3.64 -8.86
CA PRO A 37 5.03 3.11 -9.36
C PRO A 37 4.52 1.98 -8.45
N MET A 38 3.26 2.07 -8.05
CA MET A 38 2.63 1.14 -7.11
C MET A 38 1.58 0.30 -7.83
N ILE A 39 1.53 -1.00 -7.52
CA ILE A 39 0.57 -1.91 -8.13
C ILE A 39 -0.38 -2.46 -7.07
N SER A 40 -1.69 -2.26 -7.28
CA SER A 40 -2.72 -2.81 -6.42
C SER A 40 -2.85 -4.33 -6.57
N ARG A 41 -2.90 -5.03 -5.44
CA ARG A 41 -3.11 -6.49 -5.36
C ARG A 41 -4.09 -6.79 -4.23
N SER A 42 -5.03 -7.71 -4.49
CA SER A 42 -6.00 -8.17 -3.50
C SER A 42 -5.47 -9.40 -2.78
N VAL A 43 -5.47 -9.37 -1.45
CA VAL A 43 -5.14 -10.53 -0.60
C VAL A 43 -6.28 -10.76 0.39
N ARG A 44 -6.67 -12.02 0.60
CA ARG A 44 -7.63 -12.38 1.64
C ARG A 44 -6.88 -12.65 2.93
N LEU A 45 -7.35 -12.05 4.02
CA LEU A 45 -6.82 -12.27 5.36
C LEU A 45 -7.93 -12.85 6.24
N PRO A 46 -7.62 -13.74 7.19
CA PRO A 46 -8.53 -14.05 8.28
C PRO A 46 -8.96 -12.77 9.00
N LEU A 47 -10.21 -12.72 9.46
CA LEU A 47 -10.77 -11.52 10.12
C LEU A 47 -9.91 -11.07 11.30
N GLU A 48 -9.56 -12.00 12.18
CA GLU A 48 -8.73 -11.73 13.36
C GLU A 48 -7.37 -11.13 12.97
N THR A 49 -6.75 -11.65 11.91
CA THR A 49 -5.47 -11.11 11.40
C THR A 49 -5.63 -9.66 10.94
N TYR A 50 -6.68 -9.37 10.17
CA TYR A 50 -6.97 -8.01 9.69
C TYR A 50 -7.22 -7.04 10.85
N GLU A 51 -7.99 -7.45 11.85
CA GLU A 51 -8.27 -6.62 13.04
C GLU A 51 -7.01 -6.29 13.83
N ARG A 52 -6.10 -7.27 13.98
CA ARG A 52 -4.80 -7.04 14.62
C ARG A 52 -3.94 -6.06 13.84
N VAL A 53 -3.93 -6.14 12.51
CA VAL A 53 -3.21 -5.17 11.66
C VAL A 53 -3.80 -3.78 11.81
N ARG A 54 -5.14 -3.68 11.80
CA ARG A 54 -5.84 -2.41 11.96
C ARG A 54 -5.51 -1.74 13.29
N ALA A 55 -5.62 -2.46 14.41
CA ALA A 55 -5.26 -1.95 15.72
C ALA A 55 -3.80 -1.48 15.79
N ALA A 56 -2.88 -2.22 15.15
CA ALA A 56 -1.46 -1.85 15.10
C ALA A 56 -1.18 -0.63 14.20
N ALA A 57 -2.03 -0.35 13.21
CA ALA A 57 -1.94 0.86 12.37
C ALA A 57 -2.51 2.07 13.12
N ASP A 58 -3.65 1.90 13.78
CA ASP A 58 -4.31 2.92 14.59
C ASP A 58 -3.38 3.39 15.73
N ALA A 59 -2.73 2.45 16.43
CA ALA A 59 -1.74 2.75 17.47
C ALA A 59 -0.53 3.56 16.97
N ARG A 60 -0.23 3.50 15.66
CA ARG A 60 0.85 4.25 15.00
C ARG A 60 0.37 5.51 14.28
N GLY A 61 -0.94 5.75 14.23
CA GLY A 61 -1.52 6.89 13.50
C GLY A 61 -1.33 6.83 11.98
N ILE A 62 -1.20 5.63 11.40
CA ILE A 62 -0.99 5.45 9.95
C ILE A 62 -2.09 4.60 9.32
N GLY A 63 -2.23 4.68 8.00
CA GLY A 63 -3.19 3.85 7.26
C GLY A 63 -2.85 2.35 7.34
N VAL A 64 -3.89 1.51 7.44
CA VAL A 64 -3.74 0.05 7.50
C VAL A 64 -2.94 -0.52 6.33
N THR A 65 -3.18 -0.03 5.11
CA THR A 65 -2.45 -0.44 3.90
C THR A 65 -1.00 0.05 3.88
N THR A 66 -0.72 1.20 4.49
CA THR A 66 0.66 1.69 4.71
C THR A 66 1.42 0.76 5.64
N LEU A 67 0.80 0.36 6.76
CA LEU A 67 1.43 -0.58 7.68
C LEU A 67 1.63 -1.96 7.04
N MET A 68 0.63 -2.48 6.32
CA MET A 68 0.77 -3.75 5.59
C MET A 68 1.93 -3.71 4.61
N ARG A 69 2.07 -2.63 3.84
CA ARG A 69 3.21 -2.43 2.94
C ARG A 69 4.54 -2.48 3.69
N GLN A 70 4.67 -1.70 4.76
CA GLN A 70 5.90 -1.67 5.56
C GLN A 70 6.28 -3.05 6.09
N TRP A 71 5.30 -3.84 6.55
CA TRP A 71 5.55 -5.20 7.01
C TRP A 71 5.92 -6.17 5.88
N ILE A 72 5.32 -6.02 4.69
CA ILE A 72 5.70 -6.81 3.52
C ILE A 72 7.14 -6.48 3.10
N GLU A 73 7.48 -5.19 2.99
CA GLU A 73 8.83 -4.74 2.62
C GLU A 73 9.88 -5.17 3.66
N ALA A 74 9.58 -5.03 4.95
CA ALA A 74 10.44 -5.50 6.03
C ALA A 74 10.62 -7.02 6.00
N GLY A 75 9.54 -7.78 5.78
CA GLY A 75 9.61 -9.24 5.66
C GLY A 75 10.41 -9.70 4.44
N LEU A 76 10.33 -8.98 3.32
CA LEU A 76 11.15 -9.27 2.15
C LEU A 76 12.63 -8.91 2.36
N ALA A 77 12.92 -7.81 3.06
CA ALA A 77 14.29 -7.42 3.40
C ALA A 77 14.96 -8.45 4.34
N ASP A 78 14.21 -9.03 5.29
CA ASP A 78 14.70 -10.08 6.20
C ASP A 78 15.03 -11.39 5.45
N LEU A 79 14.31 -11.68 4.36
CA LEU A 79 14.59 -12.85 3.51
C LEU A 79 15.82 -12.68 2.62
N ASP A 80 16.27 -11.45 2.37
CA ASP A 80 17.42 -11.13 1.53
C ASP A 80 18.76 -11.31 2.29
N ASP A 81 18.85 -12.38 3.07
CA ASP A 81 19.82 -12.74 4.11
C ASP A 81 21.27 -12.92 3.59
N SER A 82 21.77 -11.86 2.95
CA SER A 82 23.18 -11.52 2.79
C SER A 82 23.74 -10.88 4.06
N ALA A 83 22.94 -10.82 5.14
CA ALA A 83 23.38 -10.41 6.46
C ALA A 83 24.13 -11.56 7.17
N THR A 84 25.26 -11.99 6.60
CA THR A 84 26.23 -12.77 7.36
C THR A 84 26.73 -11.93 8.53
N VAL A 85 26.17 -12.16 9.73
CA VAL A 85 26.69 -11.59 10.96
C VAL A 85 27.92 -12.38 11.42
N SER A 86 28.95 -11.68 11.87
CA SER A 86 30.12 -12.32 12.44
C SER A 86 29.72 -13.13 13.67
N LEU A 87 30.07 -14.41 13.69
CA LEU A 87 29.86 -15.29 14.86
C LEU A 87 30.50 -14.71 16.13
N ALA A 88 31.57 -13.93 16.00
CA ALA A 88 32.21 -13.25 17.13
C ALA A 88 31.29 -12.20 17.76
N ASP A 89 30.56 -11.43 16.96
CA ASP A 89 29.65 -10.38 17.44
C ASP A 89 28.40 -10.98 18.07
N VAL A 90 27.89 -12.09 17.50
CA VAL A 90 26.81 -12.87 18.11
C VAL A 90 27.23 -13.41 19.47
N ARG A 91 28.43 -14.01 19.58
CA ARG A 91 28.96 -14.50 20.87
C ARG A 91 29.14 -13.36 21.88
N ARG A 92 29.62 -12.19 21.44
CA ARG A 92 29.77 -11.02 22.31
C ARG A 92 28.42 -10.49 22.80
N ALA A 93 27.42 -10.42 21.93
CA ALA A 93 26.07 -9.99 22.31
C ALA A 93 25.44 -10.95 23.33
N ILE A 94 25.53 -12.27 23.11
CA ILE A 94 25.05 -13.28 24.05
C ILE A 94 25.77 -13.16 25.40
N ALA A 95 27.10 -12.98 25.40
CA ALA A 95 27.87 -12.81 26.62
C ALA A 95 27.46 -11.54 27.40
N SER A 96 27.13 -10.43 26.71
CA SER A 96 26.65 -9.20 27.35
C SER A 96 25.24 -9.31 27.94
N LEU A 97 24.40 -10.19 27.39
CA LEU A 97 23.06 -10.46 27.95
C LEU A 97 23.12 -11.42 29.14
N ALA A 98 24.08 -12.35 29.16
CA ALA A 98 24.28 -13.30 30.25
C ALA A 98 24.93 -12.68 31.50
N HIS A 99 25.63 -11.57 31.35
CA HIS A 99 26.20 -10.80 32.46
C HIS A 99 25.49 -9.45 32.52
N PRO A 100 24.30 -9.34 33.15
CA PRO A 100 23.73 -8.03 33.43
C PRO A 100 24.78 -7.25 34.22
N SER A 101 25.37 -6.24 33.58
CA SER A 101 26.34 -5.37 34.21
C SER A 101 25.64 -4.73 35.41
N ALA A 102 26.04 -5.12 36.61
CA ALA A 102 25.68 -4.41 37.82
C ALA A 102 26.28 -3.00 37.73
N ALA A 103 25.44 -2.03 37.42
CA ALA A 103 25.67 -0.60 37.61
C ALA A 103 24.33 0.09 37.83
#